data_AF-A0A3S9P9B6-F1
#
_entry.id   AF-A0A3S9P9B6-F1
#
_cell.length_a   1.000
_cell.length_b   1.000
_cell.length_c   1.000
_cell.angle_alpha   90.00
_cell.angle_beta   90.00
_cell.angle_gamma   90.00
#
_symmetry.space_group_name_H-M   'P 1'
#
loop_
_entity.id
_entity.type
_entity.pdbx_description
1 polymer ?
#
loop_
_entity_poly.entity_id
_entity_poly.type
_entity_poly.pdbx_seq_one_letter_code
_entity_poly.pdbx_strand_id
1 'polypeptide(L)'
;MKNLIKLSAFVLLFFFTITSYASTIYYLPYNGISYFFKSSLNGKDVSLIFNDLDGEEINFRITNKKGDVFYEKKIIGTGRIVEDINLKSLPEGNFIFRMSFEDKIMQREFFVTPSKTSIMLNYSLTSNQDKFRISVKDEALFLLLEKNVKGFVKMRLKKENGEILYSNKFLAEAKKI
;
A
#
# COMPACT_ATOMS: atom_id res chain seq x y z
N MET A 1 -24.40 21.63 46.37
CA MET A 1 -24.82 21.65 44.94
C MET A 1 -23.83 22.33 43.99
N LYS A 2 -23.04 23.34 44.42
CA LYS A 2 -22.07 24.03 43.52
C LYS A 2 -20.87 23.18 43.07
N ASN A 3 -20.53 22.11 43.79
CA ASN A 3 -19.38 21.25 43.46
C ASN A 3 -19.73 20.07 42.53
N LEU A 4 -21.02 19.76 42.34
CA LEU A 4 -21.47 18.71 41.41
C LEU A 4 -21.50 19.20 39.95
N ILE A 5 -21.72 20.51 39.74
CA ILE A 5 -21.74 21.12 38.40
C ILE A 5 -20.32 21.17 37.80
N LYS A 6 -19.29 21.40 38.63
CA LYS A 6 -17.89 21.42 38.18
C LYS A 6 -17.36 20.05 37.75
N LEU A 7 -17.92 18.96 38.29
CA LEU A 7 -17.55 17.60 37.90
C LEU A 7 -18.18 17.22 36.54
N SER A 8 -19.37 17.73 36.22
CA SER A 8 -20.02 17.48 34.93
C SER A 8 -19.32 18.15 33.75
N ALA A 9 -18.65 19.29 33.98
CA ALA A 9 -17.89 19.99 32.95
C ALA A 9 -16.55 19.31 32.61
N PHE A 10 -16.01 18.49 33.52
CA PHE A 10 -14.74 17.77 33.29
C PHE A 10 -14.95 16.45 32.55
N VAL A 11 -16.13 15.82 32.69
CA VAL A 11 -16.44 14.54 32.02
C VAL A 11 -16.85 14.74 30.56
N LEU A 12 -17.37 15.91 30.17
CA LEU A 12 -17.72 16.20 28.77
C LEU A 12 -16.51 16.50 27.88
N LEU A 13 -15.36 16.85 28.46
CA LEU A 13 -14.11 17.11 27.74
C LEU A 13 -13.33 15.83 27.38
N PHE A 14 -13.76 14.66 27.87
CA PHE A 14 -13.08 13.39 27.61
C PHE A 14 -13.60 12.63 26.38
N PHE A 15 -14.69 13.06 25.75
CA PHE A 15 -15.30 12.37 24.60
C PHE A 15 -14.88 12.89 23.23
N PHE A 16 -13.98 13.87 23.15
CA PHE A 16 -13.29 14.23 21.91
C PHE A 16 -11.92 13.53 21.81
N THR A 17 -11.87 12.23 22.10
CA THR A 17 -10.83 11.39 21.53
C THR A 17 -11.17 11.19 20.06
N ILE A 18 -10.63 12.11 19.26
CA ILE A 18 -10.59 12.05 17.81
C ILE A 18 -10.08 10.66 17.44
N THR A 19 -10.97 9.85 16.86
CA THR A 19 -10.62 8.62 16.18
C THR A 19 -9.80 9.01 14.95
N SER A 20 -8.50 9.17 15.14
CA SER A 20 -7.54 9.17 14.05
C SER A 20 -7.52 7.77 13.46
N TYR A 21 -8.47 7.51 12.56
CA TYR A 21 -8.42 6.35 11.69
C TYR A 21 -7.04 6.36 11.03
N ALA A 22 -6.30 5.28 11.26
CA ALA A 22 -5.01 5.03 10.68
C ALA A 22 -5.12 5.12 9.16
N SER A 23 -4.72 6.25 8.58
CA SER A 23 -4.31 6.25 7.18
C SER A 23 -3.00 5.47 7.14
N THR A 24 -3.07 4.17 6.89
CA THR A 24 -1.88 3.37 6.60
C THR A 24 -1.22 3.92 5.34
N ILE A 25 -0.18 4.72 5.55
CA ILE A 25 0.74 5.20 4.52
C ILE A 25 1.75 4.08 4.31
N TYR A 26 1.78 3.50 3.11
CA TYR A 26 2.75 2.47 2.75
C TYR A 26 3.84 3.12 1.90
N TYR A 27 5.07 3.15 2.43
CA TYR A 27 6.25 3.68 1.77
C TYR A 27 7.15 2.53 1.31
N LEU A 28 7.49 2.50 0.04
CA LEU A 28 8.52 1.59 -0.49
C LEU A 28 9.38 2.39 -1.48
N PRO A 29 10.61 2.79 -1.10
CA PRO A 29 11.56 3.37 -2.02
C PRO A 29 12.23 2.26 -2.84
N TYR A 30 12.31 2.41 -4.16
CA TYR A 30 13.09 1.49 -4.98
C TYR A 30 13.65 2.21 -6.21
N ASN A 31 14.96 2.07 -6.46
CA ASN A 31 15.68 2.76 -7.56
C ASN A 31 15.47 4.30 -7.61
N GLY A 32 15.25 4.94 -6.46
CA GLY A 32 14.93 6.37 -6.39
C GLY A 32 13.43 6.65 -6.50
N ILE A 33 12.68 5.88 -7.29
CA ILE A 33 11.25 6.05 -7.44
C ILE A 33 10.53 5.65 -6.15
N SER A 34 9.96 6.63 -5.46
CA SER A 34 9.03 6.40 -4.36
C SER A 34 7.61 6.61 -4.84
N TYR A 35 6.73 5.66 -4.53
CA TYR A 35 5.31 5.80 -4.83
C TYR A 35 4.45 5.78 -3.56
N PHE A 36 3.34 6.52 -3.61
CA PHE A 36 2.35 6.56 -2.53
C PHE A 36 0.98 6.26 -3.09
N PHE A 37 0.29 5.27 -2.54
CA PHE A 37 -1.12 5.00 -2.80
C PHE A 37 -1.90 5.35 -1.54
N LYS A 38 -2.57 6.51 -1.53
CA LYS A 38 -3.28 7.02 -0.35
C LYS A 38 -4.75 7.25 -0.67
N SER A 39 -5.63 6.53 0.02
CA SER A 39 -7.05 6.88 0.06
C SER A 39 -7.24 8.24 0.73
N SER A 40 -8.09 9.08 0.16
CA SER A 40 -8.54 10.30 0.81
C SER A 40 -9.26 9.99 2.12
N LEU A 41 -9.33 10.96 3.04
CA LEU A 41 -9.97 10.78 4.36
C LEU A 41 -11.43 10.35 4.26
N ASN A 42 -12.10 10.70 3.17
CA ASN A 42 -13.49 10.33 2.90
C ASN A 42 -13.60 9.01 2.09
N GLY A 43 -12.47 8.36 1.78
CA GLY A 43 -12.35 7.10 1.05
C GLY A 43 -12.77 7.17 -0.43
N LYS A 44 -13.03 8.35 -0.97
CA LYS A 44 -13.67 8.51 -2.27
C LYS A 44 -12.70 8.69 -3.43
N ASP A 45 -11.46 9.03 -3.11
CA ASP A 45 -10.41 9.31 -4.08
C ASP A 45 -9.13 8.63 -3.60
N VAL A 46 -8.23 8.35 -4.53
CA VAL A 46 -6.88 7.87 -4.23
C VAL A 46 -5.88 8.79 -4.88
N SER A 47 -4.94 9.28 -4.08
CA SER A 47 -3.76 9.97 -4.58
C SER A 47 -2.65 8.95 -4.82
N LEU A 48 -2.15 8.95 -6.06
CA LEU A 48 -0.91 8.32 -6.49
C LEU A 48 0.15 9.42 -6.58
N ILE A 49 1.22 9.28 -5.81
CA ILE A 49 2.35 10.22 -5.89
C ILE A 49 3.57 9.41 -6.32
N PHE A 50 4.28 9.88 -7.32
CA PHE A 50 5.57 9.36 -7.77
C PHE A 50 6.62 10.44 -7.55
N ASN A 51 7.78 10.10 -6.98
CA ASN A 51 8.93 11.01 -6.92
C ASN A 51 10.11 10.41 -7.65
N ASP A 52 11.05 11.28 -8.04
CA ASP A 52 12.35 10.92 -8.59
C ASP A 52 12.26 10.04 -9.86
N LEU A 53 11.27 10.32 -10.71
CA LEU A 53 11.21 9.73 -12.04
C LEU A 53 12.33 10.30 -12.93
N ASP A 54 13.01 9.45 -13.67
CA ASP A 54 14.03 9.76 -14.67
C ASP A 54 13.63 9.18 -16.05
N GLY A 55 12.40 9.44 -16.47
CA GLY A 55 11.90 9.04 -17.79
C GLY A 55 11.32 7.63 -17.85
N GLU A 56 11.05 7.01 -16.70
CA GLU A 56 10.44 5.69 -16.64
C GLU A 56 8.98 5.72 -17.08
N GLU A 57 8.55 4.59 -17.63
CA GLU A 57 7.17 4.36 -18.00
C GLU A 57 6.40 3.68 -16.86
N ILE A 58 5.33 4.34 -16.41
CA ILE A 58 4.41 3.81 -15.40
C ILE A 58 3.06 3.57 -16.04
N ASN A 59 2.59 2.34 -15.97
CA ASN A 59 1.28 1.93 -16.45
C ASN A 59 0.43 1.51 -15.27
N PHE A 60 -0.78 2.04 -15.12
CA PHE A 60 -1.69 1.57 -14.09
C PHE A 60 -3.13 1.49 -14.57
N ARG A 61 -3.86 0.53 -14.00
CA ARG A 61 -5.26 0.28 -14.30
C ARG A 61 -6.05 -0.20 -13.10
N ILE A 62 -7.36 0.03 -13.15
CA ILE A 62 -8.34 -0.48 -12.21
C ILE A 62 -9.27 -1.43 -12.95
N THR A 63 -9.39 -2.65 -12.42
CA THR A 63 -10.24 -3.70 -12.99
C THR A 63 -11.16 -4.29 -11.93
N ASN A 64 -12.32 -4.81 -12.33
CA ASN A 64 -13.12 -5.66 -11.44
C ASN A 64 -12.69 -7.14 -11.54
N LYS A 65 -13.33 -8.02 -10.76
CA LYS A 65 -13.05 -9.48 -10.80
C LYS A 65 -13.36 -10.16 -12.15
N LYS A 66 -14.20 -9.55 -13.00
CA LYS A 66 -14.51 -10.04 -14.35
C LYS A 66 -13.46 -9.61 -15.39
N GLY A 67 -12.54 -8.71 -15.01
CA GLY A 67 -11.53 -8.14 -15.90
C GLY A 67 -11.97 -6.86 -16.61
N ASP A 68 -13.17 -6.34 -16.32
CA ASP A 68 -13.64 -5.08 -16.92
C ASP A 68 -12.76 -3.93 -16.41
N VAL A 69 -12.25 -3.11 -17.35
CA VAL A 69 -11.36 -1.97 -17.06
C VAL A 69 -12.19 -0.72 -16.81
N PHE A 70 -11.99 -0.07 -15.67
CA PHE A 70 -12.67 1.17 -15.28
C PHE A 70 -11.76 2.39 -15.34
N TYR A 71 -10.46 2.17 -15.27
CA TYR A 71 -9.46 3.21 -15.36
C TYR A 71 -8.19 2.60 -15.94
N GLU A 72 -7.54 3.30 -16.84
CA GLU A 72 -6.21 2.94 -17.34
C GLU A 72 -5.47 4.22 -17.72
N LYS A 73 -4.20 4.30 -17.31
CA LYS A 73 -3.34 5.43 -17.63
C LYS A 73 -1.89 5.00 -17.75
N LYS A 74 -1.22 5.64 -18.69
CA LYS A 74 0.22 5.56 -18.90
C LYS A 74 0.83 6.93 -18.60
N ILE A 75 1.92 6.92 -17.84
CA ILE A 75 2.69 8.11 -17.47
C ILE A 75 4.13 7.88 -17.91
N ILE A 76 4.67 8.89 -18.57
CA ILE A 76 6.10 9.01 -18.87
C ILE A 76 6.47 10.42 -18.45
N GLY A 77 7.43 10.57 -17.55
CA GLY A 77 7.84 11.90 -17.10
C GLY A 77 9.05 11.86 -16.18
N THR A 78 9.48 13.05 -15.77
CA THR A 78 10.62 13.25 -14.89
C THR A 78 10.21 14.01 -13.63
N GLY A 79 10.90 13.74 -12.53
CA GLY A 79 10.67 14.36 -11.23
C GLY A 79 9.44 13.83 -10.51
N ARG A 80 8.65 14.74 -9.91
CA ARG A 80 7.49 14.41 -9.08
C ARG A 80 6.19 14.51 -9.86
N ILE A 81 5.39 13.45 -9.82
CA ILE A 81 4.07 13.38 -10.45
C ILE A 81 3.02 13.04 -9.39
N VAL A 82 1.88 13.72 -9.42
CA VAL A 82 0.74 13.46 -8.54
C VAL A 82 -0.50 13.22 -9.39
N GLU A 83 -1.20 12.14 -9.10
CA GLU A 83 -2.37 11.67 -9.83
C GLU A 83 -3.49 11.33 -8.86
N ASP A 84 -4.61 12.03 -8.97
CA ASP A 84 -5.79 11.78 -8.16
C ASP A 84 -6.82 11.00 -8.95
N ILE A 85 -7.13 9.80 -8.47
CA ILE A 85 -8.13 8.90 -9.06
C ILE A 85 -9.40 8.98 -8.24
N ASN A 86 -10.48 9.46 -8.85
CA ASN A 86 -11.81 9.45 -8.24
C ASN A 86 -12.42 8.04 -8.31
N LEU A 87 -12.66 7.44 -7.15
CA LEU A 87 -13.23 6.10 -7.03
C LEU A 87 -14.76 6.11 -6.90
N LYS A 88 -15.41 7.28 -6.75
CA LYS A 88 -16.88 7.37 -6.62
C LYS A 88 -17.63 6.90 -7.85
N SER A 89 -17.02 7.04 -9.03
CA SER A 89 -17.58 6.62 -10.31
C SER A 89 -17.64 5.10 -10.44
N LEU A 90 -16.89 4.36 -9.61
CA LEU A 90 -16.91 2.91 -9.63
C LEU A 90 -18.24 2.37 -9.05
N PRO A 91 -18.78 1.29 -9.63
CA PRO A 91 -19.90 0.58 -9.02
C PRO A 91 -19.48 -0.04 -7.68
N GLU A 92 -20.47 -0.39 -6.85
CA GLU A 92 -20.20 -1.17 -5.64
C GLU A 92 -19.56 -2.51 -6.04
N GLY A 93 -18.52 -2.94 -5.31
CA GLY A 93 -17.88 -4.22 -5.57
C GLY A 93 -16.38 -4.26 -5.30
N ASN A 94 -15.76 -5.37 -5.69
CA ASN A 94 -14.33 -5.62 -5.52
C ASN A 94 -13.55 -5.23 -6.77
N PHE A 95 -12.44 -4.54 -6.55
CA PHE A 95 -11.57 -4.04 -7.60
C PHE A 95 -10.10 -4.34 -7.30
N ILE A 96 -9.34 -4.35 -8.38
CA ILE A 96 -7.90 -4.55 -8.39
C ILE A 96 -7.28 -3.36 -9.08
N PHE A 97 -6.52 -2.58 -8.31
CA PHE A 97 -5.55 -1.64 -8.86
C PHE A 97 -4.28 -2.40 -9.19
N ARG A 98 -3.78 -2.25 -10.42
CA ARG A 98 -2.52 -2.83 -10.87
C ARG A 98 -1.66 -1.75 -11.48
N MET A 99 -0.44 -1.62 -11.01
CA MET A 99 0.56 -0.70 -11.51
C MET A 99 1.80 -1.46 -11.90
N SER A 100 2.38 -1.11 -13.05
CA SER A 100 3.61 -1.69 -13.57
C SER A 100 4.57 -0.56 -13.87
N PHE A 101 5.81 -0.71 -13.41
CA PHE A 101 6.90 0.23 -13.61
C PHE A 101 8.19 -0.59 -13.67
N GLU A 102 9.03 -0.33 -14.67
CA GLU A 102 10.22 -1.15 -14.96
C GLU A 102 9.88 -2.65 -15.04
N ASP A 103 10.51 -3.47 -14.21
CA ASP A 103 10.29 -4.90 -14.07
C ASP A 103 9.26 -5.27 -12.99
N LYS A 104 8.65 -4.28 -12.34
CA LYS A 104 7.81 -4.46 -11.15
C LYS A 104 6.34 -4.36 -11.46
N ILE A 105 5.57 -5.12 -10.69
CA ILE A 105 4.12 -5.13 -10.69
C ILE A 105 3.65 -5.00 -9.25
N MET A 106 2.96 -3.90 -8.98
CA MET A 106 2.22 -3.68 -7.76
C MET A 106 0.74 -3.98 -8.00
N GLN A 107 0.13 -4.70 -7.06
CA GLN A 107 -1.30 -4.97 -7.06
C GLN A 107 -1.90 -4.65 -5.71
N ARG A 108 -3.02 -3.92 -5.71
CA ARG A 108 -3.79 -3.59 -4.52
C ARG A 108 -5.26 -3.91 -4.74
N GLU A 109 -5.82 -4.69 -3.82
CA GLU A 109 -7.24 -5.01 -3.80
C GLU A 109 -7.99 -4.01 -2.94
N PHE A 110 -9.19 -3.62 -3.37
CA PHE A 110 -10.06 -2.76 -2.60
C PHE A 110 -11.53 -3.05 -2.89
N PHE A 111 -12.39 -2.67 -1.96
CA PHE A 111 -13.84 -2.78 -2.08
C PHE A 111 -14.48 -1.39 -2.08
N VAL A 112 -15.37 -1.13 -3.05
CA VAL A 112 -16.19 0.08 -3.09
C VAL A 112 -17.53 -0.22 -2.45
N THR A 113 -17.88 0.53 -1.41
CA THR A 113 -19.11 0.37 -0.62
C THR A 113 -20.33 0.99 -1.33
N PRO A 114 -21.57 0.68 -0.87
CA PRO A 114 -22.77 1.36 -1.35
C PRO A 114 -22.71 2.89 -1.20
N SER A 115 -22.01 3.39 -0.16
CA SER A 115 -21.81 4.83 0.09
C SER A 115 -20.68 5.47 -0.74
N LYS A 116 -20.14 4.73 -1.71
CA LYS A 116 -19.06 5.16 -2.62
C LYS A 116 -17.75 5.50 -1.90
N THR A 117 -17.47 4.78 -0.83
CA THR A 117 -16.17 4.82 -0.14
C THR A 117 -15.37 3.56 -0.48
N SER A 118 -14.04 3.68 -0.53
CA SER A 118 -13.13 2.56 -0.80
C SER A 118 -12.52 2.04 0.50
N ILE A 119 -12.53 0.72 0.66
CA ILE A 119 -11.88 -0.01 1.74
C ILE A 119 -10.71 -0.76 1.13
N MET A 120 -9.49 -0.42 1.54
CA MET A 120 -8.27 -1.07 1.06
C MET A 120 -8.09 -2.44 1.72
N LEU A 121 -7.76 -3.44 0.91
CA LEU A 121 -7.60 -4.83 1.34
C LEU A 121 -6.13 -5.24 1.15
N ASN A 122 -5.90 -6.27 0.32
CA ASN A 122 -4.60 -6.88 0.13
C ASN A 122 -3.66 -6.02 -0.72
N TYR A 123 -2.37 -6.18 -0.47
CA TYR A 123 -1.31 -5.54 -1.22
C TYR A 123 -0.20 -6.54 -1.58
N SER A 124 0.28 -6.48 -2.82
CA SER A 124 1.43 -7.26 -3.26
C SER A 124 2.34 -6.44 -4.16
N LEU A 125 3.64 -6.68 -4.00
CA LEU A 125 4.69 -6.21 -4.88
C LEU A 125 5.46 -7.41 -5.39
N THR A 126 5.52 -7.54 -6.70
CA THR A 126 6.29 -8.56 -7.39
C THR A 126 7.25 -7.87 -8.34
N SER A 127 8.48 -8.36 -8.44
CA SER A 127 9.38 -8.01 -9.53
C SER A 127 9.54 -9.24 -10.41
N ASN A 128 9.64 -9.00 -11.72
CA ASN A 128 9.84 -10.04 -12.72
C ASN A 128 11.31 -10.51 -12.78
N GLN A 129 12.24 -9.77 -12.19
CA GLN A 129 13.66 -10.13 -12.10
C GLN A 129 14.07 -10.62 -10.71
N ASP A 130 13.29 -10.26 -9.68
CA ASP A 130 13.59 -10.61 -8.30
C ASP A 130 13.12 -12.02 -7.96
N LYS A 131 14.00 -12.75 -7.29
CA LYS A 131 13.83 -14.10 -6.76
C LYS A 131 12.83 -14.22 -5.60
N PHE A 132 12.07 -13.16 -5.32
CA PHE A 132 11.18 -13.08 -4.17
C PHE A 132 9.93 -12.25 -4.46
N ARG A 133 8.84 -12.58 -3.77
CA ARG A 133 7.59 -11.82 -3.77
C ARG A 133 7.30 -11.33 -2.36
N ILE A 134 6.89 -10.06 -2.25
CA ILE A 134 6.46 -9.47 -0.98
C ILE A 134 4.96 -9.21 -1.05
N SER A 135 4.23 -9.66 -0.03
CA SER A 135 2.80 -9.36 0.10
C SER A 135 2.42 -9.11 1.55
N VAL A 136 1.45 -8.23 1.77
CA VAL A 136 0.83 -8.02 3.08
C VAL A 136 -0.60 -8.51 3.00
N LYS A 137 -0.96 -9.46 3.86
CA LYS A 137 -2.30 -10.04 3.95
C LYS A 137 -2.64 -10.22 5.41
N ASP A 138 -3.84 -9.79 5.81
CA ASP A 138 -4.36 -9.94 7.18
C ASP A 138 -3.33 -9.47 8.24
N GLU A 139 -2.74 -8.28 8.03
CA GLU A 139 -1.69 -7.66 8.88
C GLU A 139 -0.33 -8.39 8.90
N ALA A 140 -0.19 -9.53 8.24
CA ALA A 140 1.06 -10.28 8.15
C ALA A 140 1.85 -9.93 6.88
N LEU A 141 3.17 -9.71 7.03
CA LEU A 141 4.12 -9.58 5.93
C LEU A 141 4.62 -10.96 5.50
N PHE A 142 4.34 -11.32 4.25
CA PHE A 142 4.84 -12.53 3.61
C PHE A 142 5.97 -12.19 2.66
N LEU A 143 7.12 -12.85 2.87
CA LEU A 143 8.24 -12.90 1.92
C LEU A 143 8.29 -14.31 1.34
N LEU A 144 7.86 -14.47 0.09
CA LEU A 144 7.92 -15.74 -0.60
C LEU A 144 9.16 -15.78 -1.47
N LEU A 145 9.99 -16.81 -1.31
CA LEU A 145 11.15 -17.06 -2.16
C LEU A 145 10.75 -17.98 -3.30
N GLU A 146 11.23 -17.69 -4.50
CA GLU A 146 11.04 -18.58 -5.63
C GLU A 146 11.82 -19.89 -5.45
N LYS A 147 11.38 -20.96 -6.13
CA LYS A 147 11.97 -22.30 -6.01
C LYS A 147 13.44 -22.38 -6.43
N ASN A 148 13.96 -21.37 -7.14
CA ASN A 148 15.33 -21.32 -7.65
C ASN A 148 16.29 -20.58 -6.69
N VAL A 149 15.82 -20.07 -5.55
CA VAL A 149 16.69 -19.44 -4.55
C VAL A 149 17.36 -20.50 -3.70
N LYS A 150 18.67 -20.62 -3.81
CA LYS A 150 19.47 -21.62 -3.08
C LYS A 150 20.50 -20.95 -2.19
N GLY A 151 20.88 -21.64 -1.11
CA GLY A 151 21.96 -21.22 -0.24
C GLY A 151 21.53 -20.21 0.83
N PHE A 152 22.52 -19.57 1.45
CA PHE A 152 22.24 -18.66 2.56
C PHE A 152 21.66 -17.33 2.08
N VAL A 153 20.46 -17.01 2.56
CA VAL A 153 19.79 -15.74 2.34
C VAL A 153 19.87 -14.91 3.62
N LYS A 154 20.28 -13.65 3.49
CA LYS A 154 20.30 -12.69 4.60
C LYS A 154 19.16 -11.69 4.44
N MET A 155 18.16 -11.78 5.30
CA MET A 155 17.06 -10.81 5.37
C MET A 155 17.44 -9.67 6.32
N ARG A 156 17.23 -8.42 5.89
CA ARG A 156 17.41 -7.23 6.71
C ARG A 156 16.23 -6.28 6.53
N LEU A 157 15.64 -5.81 7.62
CA LEU A 157 14.71 -4.70 7.63
C LEU A 157 15.44 -3.47 8.16
N LYS A 158 15.34 -2.35 7.45
CA LYS A 158 15.97 -1.09 7.83
C LYS A 158 14.95 0.04 7.83
N LYS A 159 15.15 1.01 8.71
CA LYS A 159 14.53 2.34 8.61
C LYS A 159 15.17 3.13 7.47
N GLU A 160 14.52 4.22 7.06
CA GLU A 160 15.04 5.16 6.06
C GLU A 160 16.40 5.75 6.45
N ASN A 161 16.64 6.01 7.73
CA ASN A 161 17.92 6.47 8.26
C ASN A 161 19.04 5.40 8.24
N GLY A 162 18.76 4.20 7.71
CA GLY A 162 19.70 3.09 7.61
C GLY A 162 19.80 2.19 8.85
N GLU A 163 19.13 2.55 9.96
CA GLU A 163 19.07 1.74 11.18
C GLU A 163 18.44 0.37 10.90
N ILE A 164 19.10 -0.71 11.34
CA ILE A 164 18.62 -2.08 11.14
C ILE A 164 17.62 -2.44 12.23
N LEU A 165 16.36 -2.67 11.86
CA LEU A 165 15.30 -3.13 12.75
C LEU A 165 15.30 -4.64 12.95
N TYR A 166 15.71 -5.37 11.92
CA TYR A 166 15.73 -6.83 11.93
C TYR A 166 16.83 -7.31 11.00
N SER A 167 17.54 -8.37 11.38
CA SER A 167 18.52 -9.04 10.53
C SER A 167 18.59 -10.51 10.87
N ASN A 168 18.36 -11.37 9.88
CA ASN A 168 18.47 -12.82 10.05
C ASN A 168 19.11 -13.46 8.81
N LYS A 169 19.73 -14.62 8.98
CA LYS A 169 20.34 -15.41 7.91
C LYS A 169 19.77 -16.82 7.97
N PHE A 170 19.17 -17.29 6.88
CA PHE A 170 18.59 -18.62 6.80
C PHE A 170 19.04 -19.33 5.52
N LEU A 171 18.91 -20.66 5.49
CA LEU A 171 19.25 -21.48 4.33
C LEU A 171 17.99 -21.71 3.49
N ALA A 172 17.96 -21.19 2.26
CA ALA A 172 16.90 -21.49 1.30
C ALA A 172 17.07 -22.91 0.74
N GLU A 173 15.95 -23.55 0.37
CA GLU A 173 15.85 -24.98 0.02
C GLU A 173 16.19 -26.01 1.12
N ALA A 174 16.29 -25.61 2.39
CA ALA A 174 16.44 -26.59 3.46
C ALA A 174 15.20 -27.50 3.52
N LYS A 175 15.31 -28.73 3.00
CA LYS A 175 14.31 -29.77 3.19
C LYS A 175 14.14 -29.98 4.69
N LYS A 176 12.90 -29.94 5.17
CA LYS A 176 12.56 -30.40 6.50
C LYS A 176 12.97 -31.88 6.57
N ILE A 177 14.00 -32.19 7.36
CA ILE A 177 14.35 -33.56 7.73
C ILE A 177 13.32 -34.02 8.77
#